data_AF-A0A0C9UNY0-F1
#
_entry.id   AF-A0A0C9UNY0-F1
#
_cell.length_a   1.000
_cell.length_b   1.000
_cell.length_c   1.000
_cell.angle_alpha   90.00
_cell.angle_beta   90.00
_cell.angle_gamma   90.00
#
_symmetry.space_group_name_H-M   'P 1'
#
loop_
_entity.id
_entity.type
_entity.pdbx_description
1 polymer ?
#
loop_
_entity_poly.entity_id
_entity_poly.type
_entity_poly.pdbx_seq_one_letter_code
_entity_poly.pdbx_strand_id
1 'polypeptide(L)'
;VEVRLSSKSNSRFDTIRELVEQHVYSDSHLILPSEITGWETKKTLQGNVERIVASETACPYHILPTSQAELIVHVYQPSDEEAAEEMTSAGADTGGEEIMAASVCELPSRNIEGLWESLIYPDDVKSKLLNYIYATLVFSDADVDFNIVSWNRVVLLHGPPGTGKTSLCRALAQKLSIRLGSRYSHSRLLEINSHSLFSRWFSESGKLVQKLFS
;
A
#
# COMPACT_ATOMS: atom_id res chain seq x y z
N VAL A 1 -10.59 -4.23 -8.56
CA VAL A 1 -11.15 -5.13 -7.52
C VAL A 1 -10.00 -5.66 -6.69
N GLU A 2 -10.13 -5.62 -5.37
CA GLU A 2 -9.13 -6.12 -4.42
C GLU A 2 -9.68 -7.36 -3.72
N VAL A 3 -8.89 -8.45 -3.71
CA VAL A 3 -9.26 -9.75 -3.17
C VAL A 3 -8.28 -10.10 -2.07
N ARG A 4 -8.77 -10.11 -0.83
CA ARG A 4 -7.99 -10.49 0.34
C ARG A 4 -8.09 -11.98 0.58
N LEU A 5 -6.96 -12.65 0.54
CA LEU A 5 -6.86 -14.04 0.95
C LEU A 5 -6.74 -14.17 2.47
N SER A 6 -7.14 -15.33 2.98
CA SER A 6 -6.84 -15.71 4.35
C SER A 6 -5.35 -15.96 4.54
N SER A 7 -4.80 -15.63 5.72
CA SER A 7 -3.40 -15.90 6.03
C SER A 7 -3.04 -17.39 5.99
N LYS A 8 -4.04 -18.28 6.08
CA LYS A 8 -3.89 -19.74 5.95
C LYS A 8 -4.07 -20.28 4.54
N SER A 9 -4.42 -19.42 3.57
CA SER A 9 -4.64 -19.82 2.18
C SER A 9 -3.31 -20.24 1.54
N ASN A 10 -3.31 -21.38 0.87
CA ASN A 10 -2.22 -21.84 0.00
C ASN A 10 -2.61 -21.82 -1.48
N SER A 11 -3.73 -21.17 -1.81
CA SER A 11 -4.24 -21.11 -3.18
C SER A 11 -3.41 -20.20 -4.05
N ARG A 12 -3.19 -20.60 -5.30
CA ARG A 12 -2.50 -19.76 -6.29
C ARG A 12 -3.31 -18.51 -6.58
N PHE A 13 -2.63 -17.36 -6.62
CA PHE A 13 -3.27 -16.06 -6.86
C PHE A 13 -4.00 -16.03 -8.20
N ASP A 14 -3.44 -16.66 -9.24
CA ASP A 14 -4.06 -16.72 -10.57
C ASP A 14 -5.39 -17.46 -10.58
N THR A 15 -5.46 -18.61 -9.90
CA THR A 15 -6.70 -19.38 -9.78
C THR A 15 -7.79 -18.60 -9.06
N ILE A 16 -7.44 -17.90 -7.97
CA ILE A 16 -8.40 -17.05 -7.26
C ILE A 16 -8.83 -15.87 -8.15
N ARG A 17 -7.90 -15.25 -8.87
CA ARG A 17 -8.17 -14.14 -9.78
C ARG A 17 -9.22 -14.51 -10.82
N GLU A 18 -9.01 -15.61 -11.54
CA GLU A 18 -9.93 -16.10 -12.58
C GLU A 18 -11.33 -16.39 -12.01
N LEU A 19 -11.41 -17.03 -10.84
CA LEU A 19 -12.69 -17.34 -10.20
C LEU A 19 -13.46 -16.09 -9.75
N VAL A 20 -12.73 -15.06 -9.32
CA VAL A 20 -13.32 -13.77 -8.95
C VAL A 20 -13.74 -13.00 -10.19
N GLU A 21 -12.95 -12.97 -11.26
CA GLU A 21 -13.35 -12.35 -12.53
C GLU A 21 -14.65 -12.96 -13.07
N GLN A 22 -14.74 -14.30 -13.09
CA GLN A 22 -15.96 -15.01 -13.49
C GLN A 22 -17.14 -14.69 -12.57
N HIS A 23 -16.90 -14.51 -11.27
CA HIS A 23 -17.94 -14.10 -10.32
C HIS A 23 -18.47 -12.71 -10.65
N VAL A 24 -17.56 -11.75 -10.78
CA VAL A 24 -17.91 -10.35 -11.00
C VAL A 24 -18.60 -10.16 -12.34
N TYR A 25 -18.12 -10.81 -13.42
CA TYR A 25 -18.76 -10.75 -14.73
C TYR A 25 -20.14 -11.42 -14.79
N SER A 26 -20.48 -12.29 -13.83
CA SER A 26 -21.82 -12.85 -13.73
C SER A 26 -22.85 -11.84 -13.21
N ASP A 27 -22.40 -10.81 -12.51
CA ASP A 27 -23.24 -9.72 -12.05
C ASP A 27 -23.42 -8.66 -13.15
N SER A 28 -24.64 -8.13 -13.28
CA SER A 28 -24.97 -7.16 -14.32
C SER A 28 -24.37 -5.76 -14.07
N HIS A 29 -24.24 -5.38 -12.80
CA HIS A 29 -23.82 -4.06 -12.37
C HIS A 29 -22.87 -4.16 -11.18
N LEU A 30 -21.94 -3.22 -11.12
CA LEU A 30 -20.90 -3.11 -10.11
C LEU A 30 -21.05 -1.77 -9.40
N ILE A 31 -21.14 -1.80 -8.08
CA ILE A 31 -21.27 -0.61 -7.23
C ILE A 31 -19.88 -0.27 -6.68
N LEU A 32 -19.51 1.01 -6.67
CA LEU A 32 -18.17 1.47 -6.30
C LEU A 32 -18.24 2.70 -5.37
N PRO A 33 -17.47 2.73 -4.27
CA PRO A 33 -16.80 1.58 -3.65
C PRO A 33 -17.82 0.67 -2.94
N SER A 34 -17.70 -0.65 -3.07
CA SER A 34 -18.55 -1.59 -2.32
C SER A 34 -17.87 -2.92 -2.05
N GLU A 35 -18.36 -3.63 -1.04
CA GLU A 35 -18.01 -5.03 -0.83
C GLU A 35 -18.82 -5.90 -1.81
N ILE A 36 -18.16 -6.86 -2.46
CA ILE A 36 -18.81 -7.81 -3.36
C ILE A 36 -19.20 -9.02 -2.53
N THR A 37 -20.43 -9.51 -2.71
CA THR A 37 -20.99 -10.64 -1.97
C THR A 37 -21.42 -11.76 -2.93
N GLY A 38 -21.88 -12.88 -2.39
CA GLY A 38 -22.36 -14.04 -3.15
C GLY A 38 -21.26 -15.02 -3.57
N TRP A 39 -19.99 -14.61 -3.51
CA TRP A 39 -18.83 -15.45 -3.79
C TRP A 39 -18.62 -16.54 -2.73
N GLU A 40 -19.20 -16.38 -1.54
CA GLU A 40 -19.15 -17.31 -0.41
C GLU A 40 -19.84 -18.64 -0.74
N THR A 41 -20.71 -18.67 -1.76
CA THR A 41 -21.34 -19.90 -2.26
C THR A 41 -20.37 -20.82 -3.01
N LYS A 42 -19.25 -20.26 -3.52
CA LYS A 42 -18.22 -21.01 -4.23
C LYS A 42 -17.23 -21.58 -3.22
N LYS A 43 -17.24 -22.91 -3.02
CA LYS A 43 -16.38 -23.62 -2.04
C LYS A 43 -14.91 -23.20 -2.09
N THR A 44 -14.35 -23.03 -3.29
CA THR A 44 -12.94 -22.63 -3.46
C THR A 44 -12.67 -21.23 -2.95
N LEU A 45 -13.59 -20.28 -3.16
CA LEU A 45 -13.43 -18.91 -2.65
C LEU A 45 -13.71 -18.86 -1.16
N GLN A 46 -14.78 -19.52 -0.69
CA GLN A 46 -15.18 -19.55 0.72
C GLN A 46 -14.05 -20.00 1.67
N GLY A 47 -13.24 -20.98 1.25
CA GLY A 47 -12.14 -21.50 2.07
C GLY A 47 -10.86 -20.67 2.05
N ASN A 48 -10.70 -19.76 1.09
CA ASN A 48 -9.41 -19.09 0.81
C ASN A 48 -9.49 -17.56 0.82
N VAL A 49 -10.66 -16.98 0.55
CA VAL A 49 -10.90 -15.55 0.44
C VAL A 49 -11.60 -15.07 1.70
N GLU A 50 -11.11 -13.98 2.27
CA GLU A 50 -11.74 -13.31 3.41
C GLU A 50 -12.63 -12.16 2.98
N ARG A 51 -12.26 -11.46 1.90
CA ARG A 51 -12.94 -10.23 1.48
C ARG A 51 -12.71 -9.94 0.00
N ILE A 52 -13.75 -9.47 -0.69
CA ILE A 52 -13.66 -8.94 -2.06
C ILE A 52 -14.24 -7.53 -2.09
N VAL A 53 -13.44 -6.55 -2.50
CA VAL A 53 -13.84 -5.15 -2.56
C VAL A 53 -13.72 -4.61 -3.97
N ALA A 54 -14.80 -4.01 -4.43
CA ALA A 54 -14.80 -3.12 -5.58
C ALA A 54 -14.37 -1.73 -5.08
N SER A 55 -13.12 -1.36 -5.32
CA SER A 55 -12.52 -0.13 -4.79
C SER A 55 -12.79 1.08 -5.68
N GLU A 56 -11.76 1.68 -6.28
CA GLU A 56 -11.89 2.89 -7.10
C GLU A 56 -12.03 2.56 -8.58
N THR A 57 -12.53 3.54 -9.32
CA THR A 57 -12.55 3.60 -10.77
C THR A 57 -12.08 4.97 -11.23
N ALA A 58 -11.57 5.05 -12.45
CA ALA A 58 -11.32 6.33 -13.11
C ALA A 58 -12.63 7.01 -13.56
N CYS A 59 -13.74 6.25 -13.63
CA CYS A 59 -15.04 6.76 -14.04
C CYS A 59 -15.69 7.57 -12.89
N PRO A 60 -16.46 8.63 -13.20
CA PRO A 60 -17.17 9.41 -12.18
C PRO A 60 -18.44 8.70 -11.64
N TYR A 61 -18.80 7.54 -12.18
CA TYR A 61 -20.04 6.84 -11.85
C TYR A 61 -19.84 5.80 -10.75
N HIS A 62 -20.74 5.80 -9.77
CA HIS A 62 -20.77 4.82 -8.67
C HIS A 62 -21.39 3.47 -9.05
N ILE A 63 -22.11 3.41 -10.18
CA ILE A 63 -22.73 2.17 -10.68
C ILE A 63 -22.27 2.02 -12.12
N LEU A 64 -21.64 0.89 -12.42
CA LEU A 64 -21.11 0.58 -13.75
C LEU A 64 -21.68 -0.75 -14.24
N PRO A 65 -22.16 -0.85 -15.48
CA PRO A 65 -22.44 -2.14 -16.10
C PRO A 65 -21.15 -2.94 -16.21
N THR A 66 -21.15 -4.18 -15.71
CA THR A 66 -19.92 -4.99 -15.69
C THR A 66 -19.41 -5.28 -17.10
N SER A 67 -20.30 -5.32 -18.09
CA SER A 67 -19.96 -5.48 -19.52
C SER A 67 -19.15 -4.33 -20.12
N GLN A 68 -19.15 -3.14 -19.49
CA GLN A 68 -18.40 -1.96 -19.92
C GLN A 68 -17.16 -1.71 -19.06
N ALA A 69 -16.86 -2.60 -18.10
CA ALA A 69 -15.74 -2.46 -17.19
C ALA A 69 -14.59 -3.39 -17.57
N GLU A 70 -13.38 -2.81 -17.63
CA GLU A 70 -12.14 -3.57 -17.61
C GLU A 70 -11.80 -3.91 -16.15
N LEU A 71 -11.93 -5.18 -15.78
CA LEU A 71 -11.70 -5.62 -14.41
C LEU A 71 -10.20 -5.88 -14.19
N ILE A 72 -9.59 -5.05 -13.34
CA ILE A 72 -8.26 -5.32 -12.81
C ILE A 72 -8.42 -5.93 -11.42
N VAL A 73 -8.07 -7.21 -11.28
CA VAL A 73 -8.22 -7.96 -10.03
C VAL A 73 -6.86 -8.16 -9.33
N HIS A 74 -6.72 -7.53 -8.18
CA HIS A 74 -5.54 -7.60 -7.33
C HIS A 74 -5.80 -8.60 -6.20
N VAL A 75 -5.13 -9.75 -6.25
CA VAL A 75 -5.17 -10.76 -5.20
C VAL A 75 -3.98 -10.57 -4.29
N TYR A 76 -4.22 -10.47 -2.98
CA TYR A 76 -3.16 -10.28 -1.99
C TYR A 76 -3.43 -11.08 -0.72
N GLN A 77 -2.36 -11.38 0.01
CA GLN A 77 -2.39 -12.05 1.30
C GLN A 77 -1.62 -11.17 2.29
N PRO A 78 -2.29 -10.57 3.29
CA PRO A 78 -1.62 -9.69 4.23
C PRO A 78 -0.75 -10.49 5.21
N SER A 79 0.39 -9.91 5.57
CA SER A 79 1.21 -10.38 6.69
C SER A 79 0.54 -10.01 8.02
N ASP A 80 0.55 -10.98 8.93
CA ASP A 80 0.11 -10.82 10.33
C ASP A 80 1.28 -10.39 11.24
N GLU A 81 2.48 -10.19 10.68
CA GLU A 81 3.67 -9.75 11.43
C GLU A 81 3.54 -8.29 11.89
N GLU A 82 3.96 -8.04 13.13
CA GLU A 82 4.10 -6.68 13.65
C GLU A 82 5.32 -6.00 13.02
N ALA A 83 5.31 -4.66 13.03
CA ALA A 83 6.42 -3.89 12.50
C ALA A 83 7.69 -4.20 13.31
N ALA A 84 8.76 -4.62 12.63
CA ALA A 84 10.05 -4.83 13.25
C ALA A 84 10.69 -3.47 13.56
N GLU A 85 11.19 -3.31 14.78
CA GLU A 85 11.91 -2.11 15.19
C GLU A 85 13.40 -2.28 14.86
N GLU A 86 13.92 -1.46 13.96
CA GLU A 86 15.36 -1.43 13.68
C GLU A 86 16.05 -0.55 14.72
N MET A 87 16.74 -1.22 15.65
CA MET A 87 17.56 -0.59 16.66
C MET A 87 18.91 -0.21 16.08
N THR A 88 19.22 1.09 16.09
CA THR A 88 20.56 1.56 15.73
C THR A 88 21.35 1.85 16.99
N SER A 89 22.46 1.14 17.19
CA SER A 89 23.43 1.50 18.23
C SER A 89 24.12 2.82 17.89
N ALA A 90 23.99 3.79 18.80
CA ALA A 90 24.75 5.04 18.76
C ALA A 90 26.15 4.78 19.33
N GLY A 91 27.07 4.29 18.49
CA GLY A 91 28.49 4.16 18.81
C GLY A 91 28.90 2.83 19.46
N ALA A 92 30.05 2.31 19.03
CA ALA A 92 30.57 1.00 19.44
C ALA A 92 31.37 0.98 20.75
N ASP A 93 31.56 2.12 21.44
CA ASP A 93 32.60 2.20 22.49
C ASP A 93 32.17 2.68 23.88
N THR A 94 30.93 3.09 24.12
CA THR A 94 30.51 3.52 25.48
C THR A 94 29.02 3.34 25.69
N GLY A 95 28.59 2.19 26.22
CA GLY A 95 27.31 1.98 26.91
C GLY A 95 26.09 2.78 26.41
N GLY A 96 25.96 2.95 25.09
CA GLY A 96 25.05 3.92 24.50
C GLY A 96 23.62 3.42 24.55
N GLU A 97 22.69 4.32 24.86
CA GLU A 97 21.25 4.05 24.78
C GLU A 97 20.92 3.55 23.36
N GLU A 98 20.25 2.39 23.27
CA GLU A 98 19.73 1.89 22.00
C GLU A 98 18.56 2.77 21.57
N ILE A 99 18.77 3.58 20.54
CA ILE A 99 17.73 4.48 20.03
C ILE A 99 17.03 3.77 18.86
N MET A 100 15.71 3.62 18.97
CA MET A 100 14.85 3.20 17.85
C MET A 100 14.85 4.29 16.79
N ALA A 101 15.55 4.05 15.67
CA ALA A 101 15.66 5.03 14.58
C ALA A 101 14.59 4.85 13.50
N ALA A 102 14.16 3.61 13.25
CA ALA A 102 13.14 3.31 12.26
C ALA A 102 12.33 2.06 12.62
N SER A 103 11.13 1.97 12.06
CA SER A 103 10.32 0.76 12.05
C SER A 103 10.12 0.28 10.61
N VAL A 104 10.15 -1.04 10.43
CA VAL A 104 9.96 -1.72 9.16
C VAL A 104 8.69 -2.54 9.22
N CYS A 105 7.80 -2.34 8.26
CA CYS A 105 6.55 -3.08 8.15
C CYS A 105 6.50 -3.78 6.77
N GLU A 106 6.33 -5.10 6.77
CA GLU A 106 6.09 -5.87 5.54
C GLU A 106 4.69 -5.56 5.00
N LEU A 107 4.60 -5.36 3.69
CA LEU A 107 3.36 -5.01 3.01
C LEU A 107 2.97 -6.07 1.98
N PRO A 108 1.66 -6.35 1.82
CA PRO A 108 0.53 -5.78 2.57
C PRO A 108 0.48 -6.27 4.03
N SER A 109 0.15 -5.40 4.98
CA SER A 109 0.02 -5.76 6.41
C SER A 109 -1.43 -5.74 6.87
N ARG A 110 -1.80 -6.68 7.75
CA ARG A 110 -3.14 -6.72 8.36
C ARG A 110 -3.39 -5.53 9.30
N ASN A 111 -2.34 -4.96 9.90
CA ASN A 111 -2.45 -3.90 10.91
C ASN A 111 -2.93 -2.55 10.35
N ILE A 112 -2.70 -2.31 9.06
CA ILE A 112 -3.07 -1.06 8.36
C ILE A 112 -4.20 -1.28 7.34
N GLU A 113 -4.85 -2.44 7.42
CA GLU A 113 -5.99 -2.78 6.58
C GLU A 113 -7.17 -1.85 6.84
N GLY A 114 -7.85 -1.39 5.79
CA GLY A 114 -8.98 -0.47 5.90
C GLY A 114 -8.58 0.99 6.24
N LEU A 115 -7.30 1.27 6.48
CA LEU A 115 -6.80 2.61 6.76
C LEU A 115 -7.04 3.57 5.60
N TRP A 116 -7.01 3.07 4.36
CA TRP A 116 -7.26 3.88 3.18
C TRP A 116 -8.71 4.37 3.11
N GLU A 117 -9.66 3.49 3.42
CA GLU A 117 -11.09 3.77 3.41
C GLU A 117 -11.50 4.67 4.59
N SER A 118 -10.83 4.55 5.74
CA SER A 118 -11.13 5.37 6.93
C SER A 118 -10.70 6.83 6.80
N LEU A 119 -9.76 7.14 5.92
CA LEU A 119 -9.30 8.50 5.66
C LEU A 119 -10.22 9.21 4.65
N ILE A 120 -10.98 10.18 5.14
CA ILE A 120 -11.91 10.99 4.36
C ILE A 120 -11.33 12.39 4.15
N TYR A 121 -11.16 12.76 2.88
CA TYR A 121 -10.73 14.08 2.47
C TYR A 121 -11.80 14.71 1.58
N PRO A 122 -12.00 16.05 1.62
CA PRO A 122 -12.96 16.73 0.76
C PRO A 122 -12.53 16.69 -0.71
N ASP A 123 -11.22 16.63 -0.95
CA ASP A 123 -10.61 16.60 -2.27
C ASP A 123 -10.25 15.16 -2.69
N ASP A 124 -10.00 14.99 -3.99
CA ASP A 124 -9.53 13.76 -4.64
C ASP A 124 -8.04 13.47 -4.38
N VAL A 125 -7.48 13.93 -3.26
CA VAL A 125 -6.05 13.80 -2.93
C VAL A 125 -5.56 12.35 -2.98
N LYS A 126 -6.39 11.40 -2.53
CA LYS A 126 -6.10 9.96 -2.57
C LYS A 126 -5.89 9.46 -3.99
N SER A 127 -6.84 9.76 -4.88
CA SER A 127 -6.77 9.38 -6.30
C SER A 127 -5.63 10.10 -7.03
N LYS A 128 -5.39 11.39 -6.74
CA LYS A 128 -4.28 12.15 -7.31
C LYS A 128 -2.92 11.56 -6.94
N LEU A 129 -2.71 11.21 -5.67
CA LEU A 129 -1.48 10.56 -5.21
C LEU A 129 -1.26 9.21 -5.88
N LEU A 130 -2.31 8.40 -5.97
CA LEU A 130 -2.24 7.09 -6.61
C LEU A 130 -1.90 7.22 -8.11
N ASN A 131 -2.59 8.11 -8.82
CA ASN A 131 -2.35 8.38 -10.24
C ASN A 131 -0.93 8.93 -10.50
N TYR A 132 -0.44 9.79 -9.62
CA TYR A 132 0.93 10.31 -9.70
C TYR A 132 1.98 9.20 -9.66
N ILE A 133 1.79 8.22 -8.78
CA ILE A 133 2.72 7.10 -8.64
C ILE A 133 2.61 6.16 -9.85
N TYR A 134 1.40 5.90 -10.36
CA TYR A 134 1.27 5.14 -11.61
C TYR A 134 1.95 5.82 -12.80
N ALA A 135 1.76 7.14 -12.96
CA ALA A 135 2.43 7.89 -14.02
C ALA A 135 3.96 7.80 -13.88
N THR A 136 4.47 7.85 -12.65
CA THR A 136 5.90 7.67 -12.35
C THR A 136 6.42 6.30 -12.78
N LEU A 137 5.64 5.24 -12.58
CA LEU A 137 6.00 3.89 -13.03
C LEU A 137 5.98 3.78 -14.55
N VAL A 138 4.96 4.35 -15.21
CA VAL A 138 4.85 4.38 -16.68
C VAL A 138 6.06 5.08 -17.30
N PHE A 139 6.49 6.23 -16.76
CA PHE A 139 7.69 6.91 -17.23
C PHE A 139 8.96 6.10 -17.00
N SER A 140 9.05 5.41 -15.87
CA SER A 140 10.18 4.52 -15.58
C SER A 140 10.23 3.31 -16.52
N ASP A 141 9.08 2.78 -16.96
CA ASP A 141 8.99 1.64 -17.89
C ASP A 141 9.35 2.04 -19.32
N ALA A 142 9.04 3.28 -19.69
CA ALA A 142 9.36 3.84 -21.00
C ALA A 142 10.81 4.36 -21.10
N ASP A 143 11.63 4.17 -20.04
CA ASP A 143 13.02 4.63 -19.96
C ASP A 143 13.20 6.09 -20.38
N VAL A 144 12.26 6.95 -19.95
CA VAL A 144 12.29 8.36 -20.30
C VAL A 144 13.54 9.00 -19.64
N ASP A 145 14.17 9.94 -20.35
CA ASP A 145 15.31 10.67 -19.78
C ASP A 145 14.83 11.67 -18.73
N PHE A 146 15.27 11.44 -17.48
CA PHE A 146 14.98 12.29 -16.33
C PHE A 146 15.48 13.73 -16.50
N ASN A 147 16.53 13.95 -17.30
CA ASN A 147 17.08 15.28 -17.56
C ASN A 147 16.20 16.09 -18.53
N ILE A 148 15.36 15.42 -19.32
CA ILE A 148 14.43 16.05 -20.26
C ILE A 148 13.07 16.27 -19.60
N VAL A 149 12.57 15.25 -18.89
CA VAL A 149 11.32 15.31 -18.15
C VAL A 149 11.60 14.90 -16.71
N SER A 150 11.53 15.86 -15.79
CA SER A 150 11.83 15.62 -14.37
C SER A 150 10.61 15.05 -13.63
N TRP A 151 10.68 13.81 -13.14
CA TRP A 151 9.71 13.26 -12.17
C TRP A 151 10.39 12.74 -10.91
N ASN A 152 10.37 13.51 -9.81
CA ASN A 152 10.98 13.05 -8.57
C ASN A 152 10.13 11.97 -7.88
N ARG A 153 10.75 10.91 -7.36
CA ARG A 153 10.05 9.87 -6.56
C ARG A 153 9.75 10.32 -5.13
N VAL A 154 9.51 11.63 -4.94
CA VAL A 154 9.36 12.28 -3.64
C VAL A 154 8.02 13.00 -3.59
N VAL A 155 7.22 12.68 -2.57
CA VAL A 155 5.95 13.34 -2.29
C VAL A 155 6.06 14.05 -0.94
N LEU A 156 5.68 15.33 -0.90
CA LEU A 156 5.62 16.10 0.33
C LEU A 156 4.17 16.37 0.70
N LEU A 157 3.73 15.85 1.86
CA LEU A 157 2.44 16.17 2.45
C LEU A 157 2.62 17.19 3.56
N HIS A 158 1.93 18.33 3.48
CA HIS A 158 1.98 19.38 4.49
C HIS A 158 0.56 19.80 4.93
N GLY A 159 0.44 20.35 6.14
CA GLY A 159 -0.82 20.79 6.72
C GLY A 159 -0.83 20.71 8.24
N PRO A 160 -1.88 21.19 8.92
CA PRO A 160 -1.99 21.22 10.38
C PRO A 160 -1.72 19.85 11.04
N PRO A 161 -1.18 19.78 12.27
CA PRO A 161 -1.02 18.52 12.98
C PRO A 161 -2.38 17.80 13.14
N GLY A 162 -2.38 16.47 13.13
CA GLY A 162 -3.60 15.67 13.29
C GLY A 162 -4.44 15.46 12.01
N THR A 163 -4.06 16.00 10.86
CA THR A 163 -4.81 15.82 9.59
C THR A 163 -4.59 14.47 8.88
N GLY A 164 -4.05 13.47 9.59
CA GLY A 164 -3.85 12.12 9.05
C GLY A 164 -2.75 11.97 7.99
N LYS A 165 -1.82 12.92 7.85
CA LYS A 165 -0.72 12.86 6.84
C LYS A 165 0.09 11.57 6.92
N THR A 166 0.56 11.20 8.11
CA THR A 166 1.31 9.94 8.32
C THR A 166 0.44 8.73 8.00
N SER A 167 -0.82 8.73 8.46
CA SER A 167 -1.78 7.66 8.15
C SER A 167 -2.02 7.53 6.64
N LEU A 168 -2.10 8.64 5.91
CA LEU A 168 -2.25 8.65 4.46
C LEU A 168 -1.02 8.05 3.76
N CYS A 169 0.20 8.33 4.23
CA CYS A 169 1.40 7.67 3.73
C CYS A 169 1.34 6.15 3.92
N ARG A 170 0.98 5.67 5.12
CA ARG A 170 0.86 4.23 5.41
C ARG A 170 -0.23 3.57 4.56
N ALA A 171 -1.39 4.22 4.45
CA ALA A 171 -2.50 3.75 3.65
C ALA A 171 -2.15 3.69 2.15
N LEU A 172 -1.43 4.70 1.65
CA LEU A 172 -0.96 4.73 0.27
C LEU A 172 0.03 3.60 0.01
N ALA A 173 0.97 3.36 0.93
CA ALA A 173 1.92 2.25 0.82
C ALA A 173 1.19 0.89 0.77
N GLN A 174 0.19 0.67 1.64
CA GLN A 174 -0.67 -0.52 1.60
C GLN A 174 -1.40 -0.65 0.26
N LYS A 175 -1.99 0.42 -0.26
CA LYS A 175 -2.67 0.35 -1.57
C LYS A 175 -1.69 0.02 -2.68
N LEU A 176 -0.51 0.62 -2.69
CA LEU A 176 0.48 0.35 -3.73
C LEU A 176 1.01 -1.08 -3.69
N SER A 177 1.26 -1.64 -2.50
CA SER A 177 1.71 -3.04 -2.39
C SER A 177 0.66 -4.02 -2.95
N ILE A 178 -0.63 -3.75 -2.71
CA ILE A 178 -1.73 -4.54 -3.28
C ILE A 178 -1.79 -4.36 -4.81
N ARG A 179 -1.77 -3.12 -5.29
CA ARG A 179 -1.96 -2.82 -6.72
C ARG A 179 -0.79 -3.24 -7.59
N LEU A 180 0.42 -3.16 -7.05
CA LEU A 180 1.66 -3.49 -7.74
C LEU A 180 2.19 -4.89 -7.40
N GLY A 181 1.42 -5.72 -6.69
CA GLY A 181 1.83 -7.07 -6.29
C GLY A 181 2.15 -8.01 -7.46
N SER A 182 1.62 -7.74 -8.66
CA SER A 182 2.02 -8.47 -9.89
C SER A 182 3.42 -8.09 -10.38
N ARG A 183 3.88 -6.90 -10.05
CA ARG A 183 5.19 -6.34 -10.47
C ARG A 183 6.25 -6.54 -9.39
N TYR A 184 5.89 -6.38 -8.12
CA TYR A 184 6.77 -6.50 -6.97
C TYR A 184 6.32 -7.63 -6.07
N SER A 185 7.16 -8.65 -5.91
CA SER A 185 6.89 -9.81 -5.06
C SER A 185 6.92 -9.49 -3.56
N HIS A 186 7.65 -8.45 -3.18
CA HIS A 186 7.81 -8.02 -1.80
C HIS A 186 7.72 -6.49 -1.75
N SER A 187 7.12 -5.96 -0.69
CA SER A 187 6.98 -4.53 -0.46
C SER A 187 7.17 -4.25 1.02
N ARG A 188 7.88 -3.17 1.36
CA ARG A 188 8.15 -2.76 2.74
C ARG A 188 7.86 -1.30 2.93
N LEU A 189 7.39 -0.96 4.12
CA LEU A 189 7.29 0.41 4.61
C LEU A 189 8.36 0.63 5.67
N LEU A 190 9.30 1.54 5.39
CA LEU A 190 10.27 2.03 6.35
C LEU A 190 9.79 3.38 6.90
N GLU A 191 9.43 3.42 8.18
CA GLU A 191 9.04 4.65 8.86
C GLU A 191 10.17 5.10 9.78
N ILE A 192 10.70 6.28 9.50
CA ILE A 192 11.85 6.83 10.21
C ILE A 192 11.36 7.80 11.28
N ASN A 193 11.78 7.57 12.53
CA ASN A 193 11.41 8.45 13.63
C ASN A 193 12.33 9.68 13.67
N SER A 194 11.78 10.84 13.28
CA SER A 194 12.54 12.09 13.28
C SER A 194 12.99 12.54 14.68
N HIS A 195 12.22 12.21 15.73
CA HIS A 195 12.61 12.57 17.10
C HIS A 195 13.89 11.85 17.54
N SER A 196 14.10 10.63 17.04
CA SER A 196 15.29 9.82 17.31
C SER A 196 16.49 10.20 16.44
N LEU A 197 16.25 10.65 15.19
CA LEU A 197 17.32 11.04 14.27
C LEU A 197 17.99 12.36 14.64
N PHE A 198 17.23 13.32 15.15
CA PHE A 198 17.74 14.62 15.57
C PHE A 198 18.03 14.59 17.08
N SER A 199 19.09 13.89 17.48
CA SER A 199 19.58 13.96 18.86
C SER A 199 20.05 15.39 19.18
N ARG A 200 20.05 15.75 20.48
CA ARG A 200 20.51 17.07 20.95
C ARG A 200 22.00 17.34 20.69
N TRP A 201 22.78 16.35 20.27
CA TRP A 201 24.23 16.44 20.13
C TRP A 201 24.62 16.59 18.66
N PHE A 202 25.19 17.77 18.34
CA PHE A 202 25.68 18.12 17.02
C PHE A 202 26.73 17.08 16.56
N SER A 203 26.57 16.52 15.36
CA SER A 203 27.44 15.52 14.68
C SER A 203 27.05 14.02 14.80
N GLU A 204 26.08 13.64 15.64
CA GLU A 204 25.57 12.25 15.68
C GLU A 204 24.48 11.98 14.63
N SER A 205 23.60 12.96 14.39
CA SER A 205 22.51 12.84 13.40
C SER A 205 23.01 12.49 11.99
N GLY A 206 24.15 13.04 11.56
CA GLY A 206 24.71 12.74 10.24
C GLY A 206 25.16 11.28 10.08
N LYS A 207 25.77 10.70 11.12
CA LYS A 207 26.22 9.29 11.12
C LYS A 207 25.04 8.33 11.14
N LEU A 208 24.00 8.63 11.92
CA LEU A 208 22.79 7.81 11.98
C LEU A 208 22.02 7.84 10.66
N VAL A 209 21.86 9.03 10.05
CA VAL A 209 21.27 9.16 8.72
C VAL A 209 22.08 8.36 7.69
N GLN A 210 23.41 8.48 7.69
CA GLN A 210 24.25 7.72 6.76
C GLN A 210 24.11 6.20 6.95
N LYS A 211 24.05 5.72 8.19
CA LYS A 211 23.85 4.29 8.51
C LYS A 211 22.46 3.78 8.13
N LEU A 212 21.44 4.63 8.20
CA LEU A 212 20.06 4.27 7.85
C LEU A 212 19.86 4.17 6.33
N PHE A 213 20.56 4.99 5.56
CA PHE A 213 20.46 5.03 4.08
C PHE A 213 21.59 4.28 3.35
N SER A 214 22.50 3.61 4.07
CA SER A 214 23.57 2.77 3.49
C SER A 214 23.13 1.33 3.28
#